data_AF-A0A0M8YE97-F1
#
_entry.id   AF-A0A0M8YE97-F1
#
_cell.length_a   1.000
_cell.length_b   1.000
_cell.length_c   1.000
_cell.angle_alpha   90.00
_cell.angle_beta   90.00
_cell.angle_gamma   90.00
#
_symmetry.space_group_name_H-M   'P 1'
#
loop_
_entity.id
_entity.type
_entity.pdbx_description
1 polymer ?
#
loop_
_entity_poly.entity_id
_entity_poly.type
_entity_poly.pdbx_seq_one_letter_code
_entity_poly.pdbx_strand_id
1 'polypeptide(L)'
;MTLGSEAEVDAPAGSPTTGGRPRAGYRTDLITVLLGTWFSIGLFLDAWAHSNVPELESFFTPWHAVFYSGFAATGAWILWVLWRNYQQGLRGLDAVPIGYGPAVLALPAFAAAGVGDYLWHTFIGIEQGIDILFSPTHLVLITSMVLILTTPLRTLWSDRDVVAPSLRRFLPAGLALSFTASLVLLFAGYADATVFTSEQVIRAFTFEKGAGGSGRAVELAASVMFTNLIMILPLLLAVRRFRLPFGAATLLAFVVMLLSTAVANYENMSTAIGFIVSGVVIDVLLLKLNPSESRVKEYRIFALAASFVTWAVFFAGAIIDQGTTPSVTEMWTGAPIMAALHGVLMAVVLVPTARR
;
A
#
# COMPACT_ATOMS: atom_id res chain seq x y z
N MET A 1 -44.24 -41.50 -35.07
CA MET A 1 -43.78 -42.25 -33.88
C MET A 1 -42.51 -42.99 -34.29
N THR A 2 -41.35 -42.37 -34.08
CA THR A 2 -40.02 -42.99 -34.07
C THR A 2 -39.03 -41.90 -33.64
N LEU A 3 -38.61 -41.97 -32.38
CA LEU A 3 -37.55 -41.14 -31.80
C LEU A 3 -36.21 -41.79 -32.18
N GLY A 4 -35.36 -41.05 -32.91
CA GLY A 4 -33.98 -41.41 -33.20
C GLY A 4 -33.05 -40.52 -32.38
N SER A 5 -32.32 -41.14 -31.46
CA SER A 5 -31.27 -40.54 -30.63
C SER A 5 -30.02 -40.32 -31.47
N GLU A 6 -29.58 -39.08 -31.66
CA GLU A 6 -28.21 -38.76 -32.08
C GLU A 6 -27.41 -38.29 -30.87
N ALA A 7 -26.42 -39.11 -30.53
CA ALA A 7 -25.42 -38.83 -29.51
C ALA A 7 -24.46 -37.76 -30.05
N GLU A 8 -24.42 -36.61 -29.37
CA GLU A 8 -23.40 -35.59 -29.58
C GLU A 8 -22.10 -36.10 -28.94
N VAL A 9 -21.18 -36.57 -29.79
CA VAL A 9 -19.85 -37.02 -29.40
C VAL A 9 -19.02 -35.79 -29.02
N ASP A 10 -18.81 -35.62 -27.73
CA ASP A 10 -17.94 -34.61 -27.12
C ASP A 10 -16.50 -34.85 -27.60
N ALA A 11 -16.04 -34.04 -28.54
CA ALA A 11 -14.66 -34.09 -29.03
C ALA A 11 -13.71 -33.57 -27.93
N PRO A 12 -12.58 -34.26 -27.67
CA PRO A 12 -11.68 -33.88 -26.60
C PRO A 12 -11.06 -32.51 -26.89
N ALA A 13 -11.14 -31.63 -25.88
CA ALA A 13 -10.53 -30.32 -25.87
C ALA A 13 -9.09 -30.39 -26.37
N GLY A 14 -8.79 -29.47 -27.30
CA GLY A 14 -7.54 -29.39 -28.03
C GLY A 14 -6.28 -29.40 -27.16
N SER A 15 -5.23 -29.87 -27.83
CA SER A 15 -3.83 -29.93 -27.42
C SER A 15 -3.31 -28.70 -26.67
N PRO A 16 -2.29 -28.87 -25.79
CA PRO A 16 -1.66 -27.78 -25.07
C PRO A 16 -0.91 -26.87 -26.06
N THR A 17 -1.51 -25.74 -26.39
CA THR A 17 -0.89 -24.69 -27.20
C THR A 17 0.24 -24.01 -26.40
N THR A 18 1.49 -24.36 -26.72
CA THR A 18 2.67 -23.48 -26.82
C THR A 18 2.94 -22.48 -25.67
N GLY A 19 3.83 -22.87 -24.74
CA GLY A 19 5.09 -22.15 -24.51
C GLY A 19 5.15 -20.93 -23.59
N GLY A 20 4.29 -20.79 -22.58
CA GLY A 20 4.38 -19.67 -21.62
C GLY A 20 4.17 -20.10 -20.16
N ARG A 21 4.81 -19.40 -19.22
CA ARG A 21 4.56 -19.55 -17.78
C ARG A 21 3.06 -19.35 -17.47
N PRO A 22 2.47 -20.14 -16.57
CA PRO A 22 1.05 -20.03 -16.25
C PRO A 22 0.72 -18.68 -15.64
N ARG A 23 -0.53 -18.25 -15.73
CA ARG A 23 -1.04 -17.06 -15.04
C ARG A 23 -1.98 -17.49 -13.93
N ALA A 24 -1.87 -16.85 -12.77
CA ALA A 24 -2.83 -17.06 -11.70
C ALA A 24 -4.19 -16.48 -12.13
N GLY A 25 -5.27 -17.21 -11.83
CA GLY A 25 -6.62 -16.70 -12.04
C GLY A 25 -7.06 -15.76 -10.91
N TYR A 26 -8.13 -15.01 -11.13
CA TYR A 26 -8.68 -14.07 -10.15
C TYR A 26 -8.88 -14.67 -8.74
N ARG A 27 -9.42 -15.90 -8.65
CA ARG A 27 -9.63 -16.57 -7.37
C ARG A 27 -8.31 -16.83 -6.63
N THR A 28 -7.26 -17.20 -7.36
CA THR A 28 -5.95 -17.47 -6.77
C THR A 28 -5.33 -16.20 -6.19
N ASP A 29 -5.35 -15.11 -6.95
CA ASP A 29 -4.89 -13.79 -6.50
C ASP A 29 -5.74 -13.25 -5.33
N LEU A 30 -7.05 -13.48 -5.34
CA LEU A 30 -7.94 -13.10 -4.25
C LEU A 30 -7.59 -13.84 -2.95
N ILE A 31 -7.38 -15.16 -3.01
CA ILE A 31 -6.96 -15.92 -1.81
C ILE A 31 -5.58 -15.45 -1.34
N THR A 32 -4.65 -15.21 -2.28
CA THR A 32 -3.32 -14.67 -1.94
C THR A 32 -3.41 -13.35 -1.19
N VAL A 33 -4.26 -12.40 -1.62
CA VAL A 33 -4.38 -11.11 -0.91
C VAL A 33 -5.14 -11.22 0.41
N LEU A 34 -6.11 -12.15 0.53
CA LEU A 34 -6.85 -12.35 1.78
C LEU A 34 -5.95 -12.95 2.87
N LEU A 35 -5.11 -13.93 2.52
CA LEU A 35 -4.09 -14.44 3.43
C LEU A 35 -3.01 -13.39 3.71
N GLY A 36 -2.64 -12.61 2.69
CA GLY A 36 -1.79 -11.43 2.86
C GLY A 36 -2.41 -10.36 3.77
N THR A 37 -3.73 -10.28 3.87
CA THR A 37 -4.43 -9.37 4.79
C THR A 37 -4.25 -9.81 6.23
N TRP A 38 -4.36 -11.12 6.52
CA TRP A 38 -4.00 -11.65 7.85
C TRP A 38 -2.54 -11.30 8.16
N PHE A 39 -1.62 -11.59 7.24
CA PHE A 39 -0.21 -11.29 7.40
C PHE A 39 0.05 -9.81 7.72
N SER A 40 -0.57 -8.88 6.97
CA SER A 40 -0.51 -7.44 7.21
C SER A 40 -1.10 -7.03 8.55
N ILE A 41 -2.31 -7.51 8.89
CA ILE A 41 -2.96 -7.19 10.17
C ILE A 41 -2.06 -7.65 11.32
N GLY A 42 -1.45 -8.84 11.24
CA GLY A 42 -0.51 -9.33 12.24
C GLY A 42 0.68 -8.40 12.47
N LEU A 43 1.28 -7.87 11.40
CA LEU A 43 2.38 -6.90 11.53
C LEU A 43 1.93 -5.57 12.14
N PHE A 44 0.76 -5.06 11.76
CA PHE A 44 0.25 -3.81 12.34
C PHE A 44 -0.16 -3.97 13.81
N LEU A 45 -0.66 -5.15 14.17
CA LEU A 45 -0.90 -5.54 15.55
C LEU A 45 0.41 -5.55 16.35
N ASP A 46 1.48 -6.07 15.77
CA ASP A 46 2.81 -6.08 16.39
C ASP A 46 3.41 -4.67 16.53
N ALA A 47 3.33 -3.84 15.49
CA ALA A 47 3.73 -2.44 15.55
C ALA A 47 2.93 -1.64 16.60
N TRP A 48 1.63 -1.92 16.73
CA TRP A 48 0.81 -1.36 17.79
C TRP A 48 1.33 -1.77 19.17
N ALA A 49 1.69 -3.05 19.37
CA ALA A 49 2.20 -3.54 20.64
C ALA A 49 3.50 -2.83 21.02
N HIS A 50 4.44 -2.70 20.09
CA HIS A 50 5.68 -1.95 20.29
C HIS A 50 5.50 -0.49 20.66
N SER A 51 4.39 0.12 20.22
CA SER A 51 4.11 1.54 20.48
C SER A 51 3.31 1.76 21.77
N ASN A 52 2.54 0.76 22.23
CA ASN A 52 1.49 0.96 23.23
C ASN A 52 1.54 0.01 24.43
N VAL A 53 2.32 -1.07 24.36
CA VAL A 53 2.48 -2.03 25.46
C VAL A 53 3.83 -1.79 26.13
N PRO A 54 3.85 -1.35 27.40
CA PRO A 54 5.10 -1.21 28.15
C PRO A 54 5.80 -2.56 28.34
N GLU A 55 7.14 -2.55 28.36
CA GLU A 55 7.97 -3.68 28.82
C GLU A 55 7.75 -4.99 28.01
N LEU A 56 7.75 -4.91 26.68
CA LEU A 56 7.89 -6.11 25.85
C LEU A 56 9.30 -6.70 26.02
N GLU A 57 9.43 -7.71 26.88
CA GLU A 57 10.71 -8.37 27.22
C GLU A 57 10.94 -9.71 26.49
N SER A 58 10.01 -10.15 25.62
CA SER A 58 10.13 -11.42 24.91
C SER A 58 9.71 -11.32 23.45
N PHE A 59 10.38 -12.10 22.61
CA PHE A 59 9.98 -12.33 21.22
C PHE A 59 8.66 -13.10 21.09
N PHE A 60 8.37 -14.02 22.02
CA PHE A 60 7.18 -14.86 21.93
C PHE A 60 5.95 -14.14 22.47
N THR A 61 5.35 -13.31 21.64
CA THR A 61 4.15 -12.52 21.98
C THR A 61 2.93 -13.00 21.17
N PRO A 62 1.70 -12.71 21.65
CA PRO A 62 0.50 -12.96 20.85
C PRO A 62 0.50 -12.24 19.50
N TRP A 63 1.07 -11.03 19.42
CA TRP A 63 1.14 -10.25 18.17
C TRP A 63 2.10 -10.89 17.16
N HIS A 64 3.29 -11.32 17.59
CA HIS A 64 4.19 -12.13 16.77
C HIS A 64 3.52 -13.44 16.30
N ALA A 65 2.77 -14.12 17.18
CA ALA A 65 2.06 -15.34 16.79
C ALA A 65 1.06 -15.09 15.65
N VAL A 66 0.30 -13.98 15.69
CA VAL A 66 -0.61 -13.60 14.59
C VAL A 66 0.16 -13.24 13.32
N PHE A 67 1.26 -12.49 13.44
CA PHE A 67 2.11 -12.11 12.31
C PHE A 67 2.72 -13.31 11.59
N TYR A 68 3.43 -14.18 12.32
CA TYR A 68 4.10 -15.35 11.75
C TYR A 68 3.11 -16.44 11.29
N SER A 69 1.93 -16.56 11.91
CA SER A 69 0.88 -17.45 11.38
C SER A 69 0.28 -16.94 10.07
N GLY A 70 0.11 -15.62 9.92
CA GLY A 70 -0.29 -15.00 8.65
C GLY A 70 0.75 -15.20 7.55
N PHE A 71 2.03 -15.10 7.87
CA PHE A 71 3.14 -15.48 6.98
C PHE A 71 3.04 -16.95 6.57
N ALA A 72 2.94 -17.87 7.54
CA ALA A 72 2.88 -19.30 7.30
C ALA A 72 1.70 -19.68 6.40
N ALA A 73 0.51 -19.12 6.66
CA ALA A 73 -0.67 -19.34 5.83
C ALA A 73 -0.48 -18.84 4.39
N THR A 74 0.07 -17.63 4.22
CA THR A 74 0.36 -17.05 2.90
C THR A 74 1.41 -17.86 2.14
N GLY A 75 2.49 -18.26 2.81
CA GLY A 75 3.54 -19.10 2.25
C GLY A 75 3.04 -20.49 1.85
N ALA A 76 2.29 -21.15 2.73
CA ALA A 76 1.69 -22.45 2.44
C ALA A 76 0.76 -22.39 1.22
N TRP A 77 -0.04 -21.33 1.09
CA TRP A 77 -0.89 -21.13 -0.07
C TRP A 77 -0.09 -20.96 -1.37
N ILE A 78 0.96 -20.12 -1.36
CA ILE A 78 1.81 -19.93 -2.54
C ILE A 78 2.50 -21.25 -2.93
N LEU A 79 3.05 -21.98 -1.95
CA LEU A 79 3.67 -23.29 -2.17
C LEU A 79 2.65 -24.30 -2.71
N TRP A 80 1.40 -24.27 -2.24
CA TRP A 80 0.33 -25.11 -2.77
C TRP A 80 0.01 -24.78 -4.24
N VAL A 81 -0.01 -23.50 -4.63
CA VAL A 81 -0.18 -23.10 -6.04
C VAL A 81 0.96 -23.65 -6.91
N LEU A 82 2.21 -23.54 -6.45
CA LEU A 82 3.38 -24.09 -7.15
C LEU A 82 3.31 -25.61 -7.26
N TRP A 83 2.93 -26.28 -6.16
CA TRP A 83 2.76 -27.73 -6.12
C TRP A 83 1.67 -28.19 -7.09
N ARG A 84 0.53 -27.51 -7.18
CA ARG A 84 -0.53 -27.82 -8.15
C ARG A 84 -0.03 -27.73 -9.60
N ASN A 85 0.75 -26.70 -9.92
CA ASN A 85 1.35 -26.54 -11.25
C ASN A 85 2.37 -27.65 -11.54
N TYR A 86 3.14 -28.06 -10.52
CA TYR A 86 4.06 -29.19 -10.63
C TYR A 86 3.32 -30.52 -10.88
N GLN A 87 2.19 -30.76 -10.20
CA GLN A 87 1.33 -31.93 -10.47
C GLN A 87 0.75 -31.94 -11.88
N GLN A 88 0.66 -30.78 -12.53
CA GLN A 88 0.26 -30.63 -13.94
C GLN A 88 1.43 -30.81 -14.92
N GLY A 89 2.60 -31.23 -14.44
CA GLY A 89 3.77 -31.53 -15.27
C GLY A 89 4.74 -30.37 -15.46
N LEU A 90 4.43 -29.17 -14.95
CA LEU A 90 5.33 -28.00 -15.04
C LEU A 90 6.54 -28.17 -14.12
N ARG A 91 7.71 -27.68 -14.53
CA ARG A 91 8.99 -27.86 -13.81
C ARG A 91 9.77 -26.56 -13.68
N GLY A 92 10.60 -26.47 -12.64
CA GLY A 92 11.47 -25.31 -12.41
C GLY A 92 10.70 -23.98 -12.42
N LEU A 93 11.21 -23.00 -13.15
CA LEU A 93 10.59 -21.67 -13.27
C LEU A 93 9.25 -21.70 -14.02
N ASP A 94 8.99 -22.73 -14.83
CA ASP A 94 7.73 -22.88 -15.57
C ASP A 94 6.56 -23.21 -14.65
N ALA A 95 6.82 -23.76 -13.46
CA ALA A 95 5.78 -23.99 -12.45
C ALA A 95 5.35 -22.69 -11.73
N VAL A 96 6.14 -21.61 -11.82
CA VAL A 96 5.86 -20.37 -11.09
C VAL A 96 4.96 -19.45 -11.91
N PRO A 97 3.75 -19.09 -11.43
CA PRO A 97 2.88 -18.19 -12.16
C PRO A 97 3.52 -16.82 -12.41
N ILE A 98 3.13 -16.17 -13.51
CA ILE A 98 3.47 -14.78 -13.78
C ILE A 98 2.96 -13.92 -12.61
N GLY A 99 3.84 -13.06 -12.07
CA GLY A 99 3.57 -12.23 -10.89
C GLY A 99 4.07 -12.81 -9.57
N TYR A 100 4.17 -14.14 -9.46
CA TYR A 100 4.58 -14.84 -8.23
C TYR A 100 6.10 -14.99 -8.07
N GLY A 101 6.88 -14.76 -9.14
CA GLY A 101 8.34 -14.91 -9.14
C GLY A 101 9.05 -14.28 -7.93
N PRO A 102 8.87 -12.97 -7.66
CA PRO A 102 9.48 -12.34 -6.49
C PRO A 102 9.05 -12.94 -5.16
N ALA A 103 7.79 -13.38 -5.03
CA ALA A 103 7.31 -14.01 -3.80
C ALA A 103 8.01 -15.35 -3.51
N VAL A 104 8.33 -16.14 -4.54
CA VAL A 104 9.07 -17.40 -4.38
C VAL A 104 10.47 -17.18 -3.76
N LEU A 105 11.13 -16.06 -4.10
CA LEU A 105 12.41 -15.68 -3.51
C LEU A 105 12.25 -15.03 -2.12
N ALA A 106 11.19 -14.24 -1.96
CA ALA A 106 10.92 -13.52 -0.72
C ALA A 106 10.44 -14.42 0.42
N LEU A 107 9.77 -15.55 0.15
CA LEU A 107 9.36 -16.50 1.19
C LEU A 107 10.54 -17.05 2.02
N PRO A 108 11.59 -17.64 1.42
CA PRO A 108 12.74 -18.10 2.20
C PRO A 108 13.53 -16.94 2.81
N ALA A 109 13.60 -15.78 2.16
CA ALA A 109 14.25 -14.59 2.72
C ALA A 109 13.55 -14.10 3.99
N PHE A 110 12.21 -14.04 3.97
CA PHE A 110 11.40 -13.70 5.15
C PHE A 110 11.59 -14.72 6.27
N ALA A 111 11.54 -16.02 5.95
CA ALA A 111 11.73 -17.07 6.96
C ALA A 111 13.12 -16.99 7.62
N ALA A 112 14.18 -16.78 6.83
CA ALA A 112 15.52 -16.59 7.36
C ALA A 112 15.64 -15.30 8.20
N ALA A 113 15.03 -14.22 7.75
CA ALA A 113 14.99 -12.96 8.49
C ALA A 113 14.24 -13.09 9.80
N GLY A 114 13.14 -13.84 9.87
CA GLY A 114 12.38 -14.07 11.11
C GLY A 114 13.14 -14.93 12.13
N VAL A 115 13.95 -15.89 11.67
CA VAL A 115 14.91 -16.57 12.56
C VAL A 115 15.99 -15.60 13.03
N GLY A 116 16.50 -14.75 12.12
CA GLY A 116 17.45 -13.70 12.46
C GLY A 116 16.90 -12.73 13.50
N ASP A 117 15.63 -12.36 13.38
CA ASP A 117 14.88 -11.47 14.26
C ASP A 117 14.79 -12.04 15.68
N TYR A 118 14.39 -13.31 15.79
CA TYR A 118 14.42 -14.04 17.05
C TYR A 118 15.82 -14.05 17.71
N LEU A 119 16.86 -14.34 16.92
CA LEU A 119 18.24 -14.36 17.42
C LEU A 119 18.70 -12.95 17.83
N TRP A 120 18.31 -11.93 17.08
CA TRP A 120 18.60 -10.53 17.38
C TRP A 120 18.01 -10.13 18.72
N HIS A 121 16.73 -10.39 18.95
CA HIS A 121 16.07 -10.14 20.23
C HIS A 121 16.68 -10.94 21.38
N THR A 122 17.20 -12.14 21.11
CA THR A 122 17.83 -12.99 22.13
C THR A 122 19.22 -12.48 22.54
N PHE A 123 20.02 -11.96 21.60
CA PHE A 123 21.43 -11.62 21.85
C PHE A 123 21.72 -10.12 22.00
N ILE A 124 20.93 -9.27 21.34
CA ILE A 124 21.15 -7.82 21.27
C ILE A 124 20.05 -7.07 22.04
N GLY A 125 18.84 -7.63 22.10
CA GLY A 125 17.70 -7.09 22.83
C GLY A 125 16.59 -6.61 21.91
N ILE A 126 15.52 -6.08 22.51
CA ILE A 126 14.32 -5.62 21.81
C ILE A 126 14.42 -4.12 21.57
N GLU A 127 14.37 -3.70 20.31
CA GLU A 127 14.43 -2.29 19.93
C GLU A 127 13.21 -1.52 20.42
N GLN A 128 13.42 -0.25 20.75
CA GLN A 128 12.40 0.66 21.29
C GLN A 128 12.34 1.95 20.46
N GLY A 129 11.14 2.51 20.33
CA GLY A 129 10.92 3.76 19.60
C GLY A 129 11.35 3.69 18.14
N ILE A 130 12.10 4.69 17.68
CA ILE A 130 12.49 4.79 16.26
C ILE A 130 13.47 3.70 15.83
N ASP A 131 14.22 3.11 16.75
CA ASP A 131 15.26 2.11 16.46
C ASP A 131 14.66 0.86 15.80
N ILE A 132 13.40 0.54 16.12
CA ILE A 132 12.63 -0.56 15.52
C ILE A 132 12.61 -0.44 14.00
N LEU A 133 12.49 0.77 13.46
CA LEU A 133 12.39 1.03 12.02
C LEU A 133 13.73 0.83 11.28
N PHE A 134 14.84 0.76 12.02
CA PHE A 134 16.20 0.62 11.48
C PHE A 134 16.83 -0.75 11.76
N SER A 135 16.12 -1.65 12.44
CA SER A 135 16.62 -3.00 12.70
C SER A 135 16.87 -3.76 11.40
N PRO A 136 18.07 -4.34 11.18
CA PRO A 136 18.39 -5.05 9.95
C PRO A 136 17.43 -6.20 9.64
N THR A 137 16.94 -6.91 10.66
CA THR A 137 16.01 -8.04 10.49
C THR A 137 14.63 -7.53 10.06
N HIS A 138 14.09 -6.50 10.73
CA HIS A 138 12.85 -5.84 10.33
C HIS A 138 12.90 -5.30 8.89
N LEU A 139 14.02 -4.73 8.46
CA LEU A 139 14.19 -4.22 7.10
C LEU A 139 14.13 -5.34 6.03
N VAL A 140 14.67 -6.52 6.33
CA VAL A 140 14.56 -7.68 5.42
C VAL A 140 13.14 -8.27 5.47
N LEU A 141 12.51 -8.34 6.64
CA LEU A 141 11.13 -8.81 6.82
C LEU A 141 10.16 -7.94 6.01
N ILE A 142 10.19 -6.62 6.18
CA ILE A 142 9.27 -5.70 5.50
C ILE A 142 9.47 -5.73 3.99
N THR A 143 10.73 -5.76 3.52
CA THR A 143 11.05 -5.83 2.10
C THR A 143 10.52 -7.13 1.49
N SER A 144 10.75 -8.25 2.16
CA SER A 144 10.25 -9.56 1.70
C SER A 144 8.73 -9.62 1.73
N MET A 145 8.10 -9.05 2.76
CA MET A 145 6.65 -8.95 2.87
C MET A 145 6.04 -8.14 1.73
N VAL A 146 6.60 -6.97 1.40
CA VAL A 146 6.16 -6.16 0.25
C VAL A 146 6.28 -6.97 -1.04
N LEU A 147 7.38 -7.69 -1.25
CA LEU A 147 7.54 -8.55 -2.42
C LEU A 147 6.50 -9.68 -2.46
N ILE A 148 6.11 -10.27 -1.33
CA ILE A 148 5.06 -11.29 -1.27
C ILE A 148 3.69 -10.67 -1.59
N LEU A 149 3.31 -9.60 -0.89
CA LEU A 149 1.99 -8.98 -0.96
C LEU A 149 1.68 -8.36 -2.32
N THR A 150 2.69 -7.86 -3.03
CA THR A 150 2.52 -7.24 -4.37
C THR A 150 2.33 -8.27 -5.49
N THR A 151 2.17 -9.55 -5.18
CA THR A 151 1.95 -10.62 -6.16
C THR A 151 0.70 -10.39 -7.03
N PRO A 152 -0.51 -10.18 -6.46
CA PRO A 152 -1.71 -9.93 -7.27
C PRO A 152 -1.59 -8.68 -8.15
N LEU A 153 -0.88 -7.64 -7.66
CA LEU A 153 -0.59 -6.44 -8.44
C LEU A 153 0.23 -6.79 -9.69
N ARG A 154 1.33 -7.53 -9.54
CA ARG A 154 2.16 -7.95 -10.69
C ARG A 154 1.41 -8.89 -11.64
N THR A 155 0.56 -9.77 -11.12
CA THR A 155 -0.29 -10.63 -11.95
C THR A 155 -1.17 -9.76 -12.85
N LEU A 156 -1.96 -8.85 -12.27
CA LEU A 156 -2.83 -7.95 -13.04
C LEU A 156 -2.04 -7.01 -13.97
N TRP A 157 -0.91 -6.49 -13.51
CA TRP A 157 -0.07 -5.58 -14.29
C TRP A 157 0.45 -6.20 -15.58
N SER A 158 0.79 -7.49 -15.52
CA SER A 158 1.25 -8.23 -16.68
C SER A 158 0.15 -8.44 -17.72
N ASP A 159 -1.14 -8.30 -17.36
CA ASP A 159 -2.29 -8.66 -18.21
C ASP A 159 -2.67 -7.55 -19.18
N ARG A 160 -2.09 -7.57 -20.38
CA ARG A 160 -2.19 -6.50 -21.39
C ARG A 160 -3.62 -6.26 -21.87
N ASP A 161 -4.48 -7.27 -21.81
CA ASP A 161 -5.89 -7.16 -22.21
C ASP A 161 -6.71 -6.35 -21.19
N VAL A 162 -6.18 -6.15 -19.99
CA VAL A 162 -6.81 -5.37 -18.93
C VAL A 162 -6.31 -3.94 -18.95
N VAL A 163 -7.14 -3.04 -19.47
CA VAL A 163 -6.88 -1.59 -19.46
C VAL A 163 -7.73 -0.86 -18.42
N ALA A 164 -9.02 -1.21 -18.32
CA ALA A 164 -9.98 -0.57 -17.41
C ALA A 164 -10.68 -1.64 -16.55
N PRO A 165 -10.01 -2.17 -15.50
CA PRO A 165 -10.62 -3.20 -14.66
C PRO A 165 -11.81 -2.63 -13.89
N SER A 166 -12.86 -3.44 -13.70
CA SER A 166 -13.87 -3.14 -12.68
C SER A 166 -13.26 -3.16 -11.28
N LEU A 167 -13.89 -2.51 -10.31
CA LEU A 167 -13.42 -2.51 -8.92
C LEU A 167 -13.21 -3.94 -8.39
N ARG A 168 -14.14 -4.85 -8.70
CA ARG A 168 -14.03 -6.26 -8.32
C ARG A 168 -12.77 -6.93 -8.91
N ARG A 169 -12.47 -6.70 -10.19
CA ARG A 169 -11.28 -7.28 -10.84
C ARG A 169 -9.99 -6.62 -10.33
N PHE A 170 -10.05 -5.34 -9.96
CA PHE A 170 -8.91 -4.60 -9.42
C PHE A 170 -8.64 -4.92 -7.95
N LEU A 171 -9.65 -5.35 -7.17
CA LEU A 171 -9.59 -5.48 -5.71
C LEU A 171 -8.33 -6.19 -5.19
N PRO A 172 -7.86 -7.35 -5.72
CA PRO A 172 -6.64 -7.96 -5.23
C PRO A 172 -5.39 -7.09 -5.43
N ALA A 173 -5.26 -6.45 -6.58
CA ALA A 173 -4.18 -5.52 -6.88
C ALA A 173 -4.29 -4.22 -6.06
N GLY A 174 -5.52 -3.72 -5.86
CA GLY A 174 -5.81 -2.53 -5.06
C GLY A 174 -5.46 -2.73 -3.58
N LEU A 175 -5.85 -3.86 -2.99
CA LEU A 175 -5.45 -4.22 -1.62
C LEU A 175 -3.94 -4.39 -1.51
N ALA A 176 -3.29 -5.06 -2.47
CA ALA A 176 -1.84 -5.19 -2.50
C ALA A 176 -1.12 -3.83 -2.54
N LEU A 177 -1.58 -2.90 -3.38
CA LEU A 177 -1.09 -1.52 -3.41
C LEU A 177 -1.31 -0.80 -2.09
N SER A 178 -2.49 -0.98 -1.48
CA SER A 178 -2.86 -0.32 -0.23
C SER A 178 -1.99 -0.79 0.93
N PHE A 179 -1.84 -2.11 1.11
CA PHE A 179 -0.92 -2.65 2.13
C PHE A 179 0.52 -2.24 1.88
N THR A 180 0.97 -2.20 0.61
CA THR A 180 2.33 -1.72 0.31
C THR A 180 2.52 -0.27 0.76
N ALA A 181 1.56 0.61 0.48
CA ALA A 181 1.60 2.00 0.93
C ALA A 181 1.58 2.08 2.46
N SER A 182 0.73 1.30 3.14
CA SER A 182 0.68 1.23 4.60
C SER A 182 2.01 0.77 5.21
N LEU A 183 2.65 -0.26 4.65
CA LEU A 183 3.92 -0.79 5.13
C LEU A 183 5.08 0.20 4.94
N VAL A 184 5.11 0.88 3.80
CA VAL A 184 6.08 1.96 3.54
C VAL A 184 5.84 3.12 4.50
N LEU A 185 4.58 3.50 4.76
CA LEU A 185 4.26 4.55 5.73
C LEU A 185 4.66 4.18 7.15
N LEU A 186 4.40 2.93 7.57
CA LEU A 186 4.78 2.41 8.88
C LEU A 186 6.30 2.53 9.11
N PHE A 187 7.11 2.09 8.15
CA PHE A 187 8.57 2.18 8.24
C PHE A 187 9.12 3.61 8.02
N ALA A 188 8.29 4.51 7.51
CA ALA A 188 8.56 5.94 7.42
C ALA A 188 7.86 6.73 8.53
N GLY A 189 7.47 6.09 9.65
CA GLY A 189 6.66 6.71 10.71
C GLY A 189 7.26 7.99 11.32
N TYR A 190 8.59 8.14 11.31
CA TYR A 190 9.29 9.37 11.71
C TYR A 190 9.01 10.58 10.78
N ALA A 191 8.41 10.36 9.62
CA ALA A 191 8.01 11.35 8.65
C ALA A 191 6.55 11.16 8.22
N ASP A 192 5.72 10.61 9.11
CA ASP A 192 4.29 10.43 8.86
C ASP A 192 3.47 11.58 9.47
N ALA A 193 2.84 12.39 8.63
CA ALA A 193 1.98 13.47 9.11
C ALA A 193 0.69 12.97 9.77
N THR A 194 0.29 11.71 9.55
CA THR A 194 -0.99 11.17 10.05
C THR A 194 -0.96 10.88 11.55
N VAL A 195 0.23 10.86 12.16
CA VAL A 195 0.41 10.72 13.62
C VAL A 195 0.23 12.05 14.36
N PHE A 196 0.21 13.19 13.66
CA PHE A 196 -0.01 14.49 14.29
C PHE A 196 -1.48 14.68 14.64
N THR A 197 -1.74 15.01 15.92
CA THR A 197 -3.07 15.46 16.34
C THR A 197 -3.39 16.84 15.79
N SER A 198 -4.67 17.18 15.69
CA SER A 198 -5.11 18.51 15.24
C SER A 198 -4.47 19.64 16.05
N GLU A 199 -4.31 19.45 17.37
CA GLU A 199 -3.61 20.40 18.23
C GLU A 199 -2.12 20.53 17.85
N GLN A 200 -1.42 19.42 17.64
CA GLN A 200 -0.02 19.41 17.24
C GLN A 200 0.19 20.09 15.88
N VAL A 201 -0.73 19.90 14.93
CA VAL A 201 -0.73 20.58 13.63
C VAL A 201 -0.80 22.10 13.80
N ILE A 202 -1.74 22.60 14.61
CA ILE A 202 -1.87 24.04 14.88
C ILE A 202 -0.62 24.59 15.56
N ARG A 203 -0.12 23.90 16.60
CA ARG A 203 1.07 24.33 17.35
C ARG A 203 2.33 24.33 16.49
N ALA A 204 2.50 23.36 15.59
CA ALA A 204 3.69 23.25 14.74
C ALA A 204 3.89 24.50 13.87
N PHE A 205 2.81 25.07 13.34
CA PHE A 205 2.83 26.26 12.48
C PHE A 205 2.43 27.55 13.22
N THR A 206 2.48 27.54 14.56
CA THR A 206 2.23 28.72 15.40
C THR A 206 3.49 29.08 16.16
N PHE A 207 4.20 30.09 15.67
CA PHE A 207 5.43 30.62 16.27
C PHE A 207 5.65 32.08 15.86
N GLU A 208 6.58 32.75 16.53
CA GLU A 208 6.95 34.12 16.18
C GLU A 208 7.62 34.17 14.80
N LYS A 209 7.05 34.93 13.85
CA LYS A 209 7.59 35.00 12.47
C LYS A 209 9.08 35.40 12.43
N GLY A 210 9.54 36.23 13.37
CA GLY A 210 10.94 36.65 13.47
C GLY A 210 11.93 35.51 13.76
N ALA A 211 11.46 34.37 14.27
CA ALA A 211 12.29 33.18 14.51
C ALA A 211 12.66 32.42 13.22
N GLY A 212 12.01 32.72 12.09
CA GLY A 212 12.29 32.09 10.79
C GLY A 212 11.86 30.63 10.66
N GLY A 213 11.43 29.97 11.74
CA GLY A 213 10.94 28.59 11.76
C GLY A 213 10.96 28.00 13.17
N SER A 214 10.53 26.74 13.29
CA SER A 214 10.70 25.93 14.51
C SER A 214 10.99 24.48 14.13
N GLY A 215 11.56 23.69 15.06
CA GLY A 215 11.82 22.26 14.82
C GLY A 215 10.54 21.51 14.43
N ARG A 216 9.43 21.75 15.15
CA ARG A 216 8.11 21.16 14.85
C ARG A 216 7.56 21.61 13.51
N ALA A 217 7.81 22.86 13.12
CA ALA A 217 7.39 23.36 11.81
C ALA A 217 8.12 22.62 10.69
N VAL A 218 9.42 22.40 10.84
CA VAL A 218 10.22 21.63 9.86
C VAL A 218 9.77 20.18 9.81
N GLU A 219 9.56 19.56 10.98
CA GLU A 219 9.10 18.17 11.11
C GLU A 219 7.74 17.94 10.45
N LEU A 220 6.74 18.78 10.75
CA LEU A 220 5.43 18.66 10.12
C LEU A 220 5.51 18.92 8.60
N ALA A 221 6.24 19.96 8.17
CA ALA A 221 6.38 20.26 6.75
C ALA A 221 7.04 19.09 5.99
N ALA A 222 8.10 18.48 6.55
CA ALA A 222 8.73 17.30 5.98
C ALA A 222 7.76 16.11 5.95
N SER A 223 7.05 15.86 7.04
CA SER A 223 6.10 14.75 7.17
C SER A 223 4.95 14.87 6.17
N VAL A 224 4.42 16.08 5.96
CA VAL A 224 3.41 16.35 4.92
C VAL A 224 3.95 15.95 3.55
N MET A 225 5.20 16.30 3.21
CA MET A 225 5.76 15.95 1.90
C MET A 225 5.99 14.43 1.77
N PHE A 226 6.51 13.76 2.80
CA PHE A 226 6.76 12.32 2.76
C PHE A 226 5.48 11.50 2.70
N THR A 227 4.51 11.75 3.59
CA THR A 227 3.18 11.13 3.54
C THR A 227 2.52 11.38 2.19
N ASN A 228 2.64 12.59 1.62
CA ASN A 228 2.06 12.90 0.30
C ASN A 228 2.58 11.96 -0.78
N LEU A 229 3.91 11.80 -0.84
CA LEU A 229 4.56 10.96 -1.84
C LEU A 229 4.16 9.49 -1.67
N ILE A 230 4.12 8.99 -0.44
CA ILE A 230 3.71 7.61 -0.14
C ILE A 230 2.26 7.35 -0.57
N MET A 231 1.37 8.34 -0.40
CA MET A 231 -0.04 8.23 -0.79
C MET A 231 -0.28 8.38 -2.30
N ILE A 232 0.41 9.33 -2.95
CA ILE A 232 0.13 9.67 -4.35
C ILE A 232 0.88 8.78 -5.35
N LEU A 233 2.10 8.33 -5.05
CA LEU A 233 2.93 7.53 -5.97
C LEU A 233 2.27 6.21 -6.39
N PRO A 234 1.67 5.41 -5.49
CA PRO A 234 0.97 4.18 -5.87
C PRO A 234 -0.17 4.44 -6.86
N LEU A 235 -0.92 5.53 -6.65
CA LEU A 235 -2.02 5.93 -7.54
C LEU A 235 -1.49 6.37 -8.91
N LEU A 236 -0.46 7.22 -8.94
CA LEU A 236 0.16 7.67 -10.19
C LEU A 236 0.70 6.48 -10.99
N LEU A 237 1.45 5.57 -10.34
CA LEU A 237 1.92 4.35 -10.98
C LEU A 237 0.76 3.53 -11.54
N ALA A 238 -0.29 3.29 -10.75
CA ALA A 238 -1.42 2.48 -11.19
C ALA A 238 -2.19 3.14 -12.34
N VAL A 239 -2.36 4.47 -12.35
CA VAL A 239 -2.98 5.25 -13.44
C VAL A 239 -2.20 5.16 -14.75
N ARG A 240 -0.87 5.00 -14.70
CA ARG A 240 -0.07 4.79 -15.92
C ARG A 240 -0.46 3.49 -16.62
N ARG A 241 -0.82 2.48 -15.86
CA ARG A 241 -1.10 1.14 -16.37
C ARG A 241 -2.57 0.89 -16.63
N PHE A 242 -3.44 1.46 -15.80
CA PHE A 242 -4.87 1.18 -15.80
C PHE A 242 -5.67 2.47 -15.76
N ARG A 243 -6.85 2.45 -16.40
CA ARG A 243 -7.92 3.37 -16.06
C ARG A 243 -8.56 2.86 -14.78
N LEU A 244 -8.16 3.45 -13.65
CA LEU A 244 -8.59 2.99 -12.34
C LEU A 244 -10.11 3.10 -12.18
N PRO A 245 -10.77 2.07 -11.61
CA PRO A 245 -12.18 2.15 -11.27
C PRO A 245 -12.39 3.10 -10.09
N PHE A 246 -13.58 3.71 -10.03
CA PHE A 246 -14.04 4.41 -8.82
C PHE A 246 -13.96 3.48 -7.60
N GLY A 247 -13.45 3.99 -6.50
CA GLY A 247 -13.19 3.27 -5.26
C GLY A 247 -11.73 2.83 -5.10
N ALA A 248 -10.88 2.97 -6.12
CA ALA A 248 -9.47 2.61 -6.02
C ALA A 248 -8.70 3.53 -5.05
N ALA A 249 -8.90 4.84 -5.14
CA ALA A 249 -8.25 5.80 -4.24
C ALA A 249 -8.86 5.75 -2.84
N THR A 250 -10.18 5.60 -2.74
CA THR A 250 -10.88 5.41 -1.45
C THR A 250 -10.41 4.15 -0.74
N LEU A 251 -10.23 3.02 -1.46
CA LEU A 251 -9.71 1.78 -0.88
C LEU A 251 -8.31 1.98 -0.29
N LEU A 252 -7.42 2.65 -1.03
CA LEU A 252 -6.07 2.96 -0.56
C LEU A 252 -6.12 3.83 0.69
N ALA A 253 -6.86 4.95 0.65
CA ALA A 253 -6.99 5.84 1.79
C ALA A 253 -7.58 5.10 3.00
N PHE A 254 -8.63 4.31 2.81
CA PHE A 254 -9.28 3.56 3.88
C PHE A 254 -8.32 2.57 4.56
N VAL A 255 -7.61 1.73 3.80
CA VAL A 255 -6.69 0.73 4.37
C VAL A 255 -5.52 1.42 5.07
N VAL A 256 -4.92 2.44 4.46
CA VAL A 256 -3.79 3.16 5.08
C VAL A 256 -4.24 3.85 6.37
N MET A 257 -5.38 4.54 6.36
CA MET A 257 -5.86 5.25 7.55
C MET A 257 -6.35 4.30 8.64
N LEU A 258 -7.01 3.19 8.29
CA LEU A 258 -7.43 2.18 9.25
C LEU A 258 -6.23 1.62 10.02
N LEU A 259 -5.16 1.28 9.30
CA LEU A 259 -3.97 0.67 9.90
C LEU A 259 -3.12 1.70 10.65
N SER A 260 -2.96 2.92 10.11
CA SER A 260 -2.22 4.00 10.79
C SER A 260 -2.91 4.40 12.11
N THR A 261 -4.23 4.65 12.07
CA THR A 261 -4.97 5.00 13.30
C THR A 261 -5.01 3.86 14.30
N ALA A 262 -5.05 2.60 13.86
CA ALA A 262 -4.97 1.47 14.76
C ALA A 262 -3.67 1.47 15.56
N VAL A 263 -2.52 1.75 14.93
CA VAL A 263 -1.21 1.87 15.63
C VAL A 263 -1.20 3.04 16.60
N ALA A 264 -1.83 4.16 16.23
CA ALA A 264 -1.93 5.37 17.04
C ALA A 264 -3.10 5.39 18.05
N ASN A 265 -3.58 4.23 18.54
CA ASN A 265 -4.71 4.13 19.48
C ASN A 265 -5.98 4.90 19.08
N TYR A 266 -6.21 5.09 17.79
CA TYR A 266 -7.32 5.83 17.23
C TYR A 266 -7.39 7.32 17.64
N GLU A 267 -6.28 7.91 18.09
CA GLU A 267 -6.24 9.32 18.52
C GLU A 267 -6.54 10.31 17.37
N ASN A 268 -6.20 9.96 16.14
CA ASN A 268 -6.30 10.84 14.96
C ASN A 268 -7.46 10.49 14.02
N MET A 269 -8.63 10.17 14.58
CA MET A 269 -9.79 9.75 13.79
C MET A 269 -10.29 10.82 12.81
N SER A 270 -10.24 12.10 13.17
CA SER A 270 -10.63 13.20 12.28
C SER A 270 -9.73 13.27 11.05
N THR A 271 -8.41 13.15 11.24
CA THR A 271 -7.42 13.02 10.16
C THR A 271 -7.75 11.85 9.24
N ALA A 272 -8.01 10.66 9.81
CA ALA A 272 -8.38 9.48 9.02
C ALA A 272 -9.63 9.70 8.16
N ILE A 273 -10.68 10.28 8.74
CA ILE A 273 -11.90 10.63 8.02
C ILE A 273 -11.58 11.61 6.88
N GLY A 274 -10.75 12.63 7.13
CA GLY A 274 -10.32 13.60 6.12
C GLY A 274 -9.60 12.96 4.93
N PHE A 275 -8.68 12.02 5.18
CA PHE A 275 -8.01 11.26 4.11
C PHE A 275 -8.96 10.35 3.33
N ILE A 276 -9.91 9.70 4.00
CA ILE A 276 -10.92 8.86 3.33
C ILE A 276 -11.84 9.71 2.44
N VAL A 277 -12.32 10.86 2.94
CA VAL A 277 -13.08 11.84 2.16
C VAL A 277 -12.28 12.32 0.95
N SER A 278 -10.99 12.61 1.14
CA SER A 278 -10.07 12.97 0.06
C SER A 278 -9.96 11.85 -0.98
N GLY A 279 -9.90 10.58 -0.54
CA GLY A 279 -9.93 9.40 -1.41
C GLY A 279 -11.16 9.35 -2.32
N VAL A 280 -12.34 9.68 -1.78
CA VAL A 280 -13.59 9.77 -2.58
C VAL A 280 -13.49 10.88 -3.62
N VAL A 281 -12.99 12.06 -3.24
CA VAL A 281 -12.78 13.17 -4.19
C VAL A 281 -11.76 12.78 -5.26
N ILE A 282 -10.69 12.06 -4.90
CA ILE A 282 -9.68 11.57 -5.85
C ILE A 282 -10.31 10.55 -6.81
N ASP A 283 -11.20 9.68 -6.36
CA ASP A 283 -11.95 8.78 -7.25
C ASP A 283 -12.84 9.56 -8.23
N VAL A 284 -13.47 10.66 -7.80
CA VAL A 284 -14.19 11.56 -8.71
C VAL A 284 -13.24 12.20 -9.73
N LEU A 285 -12.04 12.62 -9.31
CA LEU A 285 -11.01 13.16 -10.21
C LEU A 285 -10.54 12.11 -11.22
N LEU A 286 -10.35 10.85 -10.80
CA LEU A 286 -10.02 9.73 -11.69
C LEU A 286 -11.08 9.56 -12.79
N LEU A 287 -12.37 9.59 -12.41
CA LEU A 287 -13.48 9.49 -13.36
C LEU A 287 -13.56 10.68 -14.32
N LYS A 288 -13.44 11.91 -13.79
CA LYS A 288 -13.67 13.14 -14.56
C LYS A 288 -12.49 13.49 -15.47
N LEU A 289 -11.26 13.37 -14.97
CA LEU A 289 -10.06 13.67 -15.75
C LEU A 289 -9.73 12.50 -16.68
N ASN A 290 -10.03 11.26 -16.27
CA ASN A 290 -9.63 10.03 -16.95
C ASN A 290 -8.13 10.09 -17.34
N PRO A 291 -7.24 10.22 -16.33
CA PRO A 291 -5.81 10.40 -16.55
C PRO A 291 -5.16 9.12 -17.09
N SER A 292 -4.12 9.27 -17.91
CA SER A 292 -3.36 8.15 -18.48
C SER A 292 -1.99 8.60 -18.99
N GLU A 293 -1.08 7.66 -19.28
CA GLU A 293 0.22 7.97 -19.93
C GLU A 293 0.09 8.68 -21.28
N SER A 294 -1.00 8.44 -22.01
CA SER A 294 -1.29 9.12 -23.28
C SER A 294 -1.90 10.52 -23.09
N ARG A 295 -2.40 10.83 -21.90
CA ARG A 295 -3.09 12.09 -21.56
C ARG A 295 -2.30 12.85 -20.50
N VAL A 296 -1.11 13.31 -20.90
CA VAL A 296 -0.11 13.89 -20.01
C VAL A 296 -0.63 15.11 -19.23
N LYS A 297 -1.44 15.95 -19.87
CA LYS A 297 -2.05 17.12 -19.22
C LYS A 297 -2.96 16.68 -18.08
N GLU A 298 -3.88 15.76 -18.34
CA GLU A 298 -4.83 15.23 -17.35
C GLU A 298 -4.12 14.45 -16.25
N TYR A 299 -3.07 13.70 -16.59
CA TYR A 299 -2.23 12.99 -15.61
C TYR A 299 -1.54 13.94 -14.63
N ARG A 300 -1.00 15.07 -15.12
CA ARG A 300 -0.38 16.10 -14.27
C ARG A 300 -1.41 16.91 -13.47
N ILE A 301 -2.55 17.25 -14.07
CA ILE A 301 -3.67 17.91 -13.35
C ILE A 301 -4.20 16.99 -12.26
N PHE A 302 -4.32 15.69 -12.52
CA PHE A 302 -4.72 14.71 -11.52
C PHE A 302 -3.74 14.68 -10.35
N ALA A 303 -2.43 14.61 -10.62
CA ALA A 303 -1.39 14.63 -9.58
C ALA A 303 -1.46 15.91 -8.72
N LEU A 304 -1.62 17.07 -9.36
CA LEU A 304 -1.79 18.37 -8.69
C LEU A 304 -3.02 18.35 -7.78
N ALA A 305 -4.19 18.02 -8.35
CA ALA A 305 -5.47 18.13 -7.67
C ALA A 305 -5.61 17.11 -6.53
N ALA A 306 -5.16 15.87 -6.74
CA ALA A 306 -5.22 14.82 -5.72
C ALA A 306 -4.39 15.17 -4.48
N SER A 307 -3.15 15.62 -4.67
CA SER A 307 -2.30 16.08 -3.58
C SER A 307 -2.86 17.35 -2.92
N PHE A 308 -3.27 18.36 -3.69
CA PHE A 308 -3.84 19.59 -3.14
C PHE A 308 -5.06 19.32 -2.24
N VAL A 309 -6.04 18.55 -2.73
CA VAL A 309 -7.27 18.24 -1.98
C VAL A 309 -6.95 17.52 -0.69
N THR A 310 -6.07 16.51 -0.72
CA THR A 310 -5.70 15.73 0.48
C THR A 310 -5.20 16.64 1.60
N TRP A 311 -4.27 17.54 1.27
CA TRP A 311 -3.66 18.40 2.29
C TRP A 311 -4.52 19.60 2.65
N ALA A 312 -5.32 20.13 1.72
CA ALA A 312 -6.32 21.14 2.04
C ALA A 312 -7.32 20.59 3.05
N VAL A 313 -7.80 19.36 2.87
CA VAL A 313 -8.71 18.68 3.81
C VAL A 313 -8.01 18.38 5.14
N PHE A 314 -6.75 17.94 5.13
CA PHE A 314 -5.96 17.72 6.36
C PHE A 314 -5.88 18.99 7.23
N PHE A 315 -5.44 20.12 6.66
CA PHE A 315 -5.36 21.37 7.41
C PHE A 315 -6.73 21.93 7.78
N ALA A 316 -7.72 21.81 6.89
CA ALA A 316 -9.10 22.22 7.20
C ALA A 316 -9.66 21.43 8.39
N GLY A 317 -9.42 20.11 8.44
CA GLY A 317 -9.81 19.26 9.57
C GLY A 317 -9.19 19.73 10.87
N ALA A 318 -7.87 19.96 10.89
CA ALA A 318 -7.18 20.45 12.08
C ALA A 318 -7.70 21.82 12.56
N ILE A 319 -7.97 22.74 11.63
CA ILE A 319 -8.52 24.08 11.92
C ILE A 319 -9.94 23.99 12.50
N ILE A 320 -10.78 23.12 11.92
CA ILE A 320 -12.16 22.91 12.38
C ILE A 320 -12.14 22.30 13.79
N ASP A 321 -11.33 21.27 14.02
CA ASP A 321 -11.24 20.58 15.30
C ASP A 321 -10.76 21.51 16.43
N GLN A 322 -9.82 22.39 16.14
CA GLN A 322 -9.22 23.30 17.13
C GLN A 322 -9.92 24.67 17.21
N GLY A 323 -10.82 24.98 16.26
CA GLY A 323 -11.51 26.27 16.19
C GLY A 323 -10.59 27.48 15.96
N THR A 324 -9.36 27.25 15.47
CA THR A 324 -8.36 28.30 15.26
C THR A 324 -7.43 27.95 14.10
N THR A 325 -6.79 28.97 13.52
CA THR A 325 -5.82 28.81 12.44
C THR A 325 -4.39 28.97 12.96
N PRO A 326 -3.38 28.30 12.37
CA PRO A 326 -1.99 28.57 12.70
C PRO A 326 -1.61 30.03 12.45
N SER A 327 -0.75 30.62 13.29
CA SER A 327 -0.37 32.03 13.18
C SER A 327 0.49 32.35 11.95
N VAL A 328 1.23 31.36 11.43
CA VAL A 328 2.08 31.52 10.25
C VAL A 328 1.32 31.10 9.00
N THR A 329 0.63 32.07 8.40
CA THR A 329 -0.24 31.88 7.23
C THR A 329 0.44 31.12 6.09
N GLU A 330 1.67 31.50 5.77
CA GLU A 330 2.42 30.96 4.63
C GLU A 330 2.65 29.44 4.75
N MET A 331 2.73 28.90 5.97
CA MET A 331 2.96 27.47 6.17
C MET A 331 1.72 26.62 5.91
N TRP A 332 0.57 26.97 6.50
CA TRP A 332 -0.63 26.14 6.37
C TRP A 332 -1.37 26.36 5.04
N THR A 333 -1.28 27.54 4.43
CA THR A 333 -1.81 27.77 3.08
C THR A 333 -0.83 27.29 1.99
N GLY A 334 0.48 27.34 2.27
CA GLY A 334 1.52 26.94 1.33
C GLY A 334 1.76 25.43 1.28
N ALA A 335 1.62 24.70 2.40
CA ALA A 335 1.87 23.26 2.46
C ALA A 335 1.01 22.44 1.46
N PRO A 336 -0.31 22.67 1.30
CA PRO A 336 -1.10 22.00 0.26
C PRO A 336 -0.62 22.30 -1.16
N ILE A 337 -0.19 23.53 -1.43
CA ILE A 337 0.35 23.94 -2.74
C ILE A 337 1.69 23.24 -2.99
N MET A 338 2.57 23.19 -1.99
CA MET A 338 3.84 22.49 -2.07
C MET A 338 3.64 20.99 -2.33
N ALA A 339 2.71 20.34 -1.63
CA ALA A 339 2.39 18.93 -1.88
C ALA A 339 1.87 18.70 -3.31
N ALA A 340 1.02 19.61 -3.80
CA ALA A 340 0.50 19.58 -5.16
C ALA A 340 1.61 19.70 -6.22
N LEU A 341 2.57 20.62 -6.02
CA LEU A 341 3.71 20.78 -6.89
C LEU A 341 4.62 19.54 -6.89
N HIS A 342 4.89 18.94 -5.73
CA HIS A 342 5.63 17.68 -5.65
C HIS A 342 4.91 16.54 -6.40
N GLY A 343 3.58 16.45 -6.28
CA GLY A 343 2.77 15.52 -7.05
C GLY A 343 2.97 15.70 -8.57
N VAL A 344 2.97 16.95 -9.05
CA VAL A 344 3.24 17.27 -10.46
C VAL A 344 4.66 16.89 -10.87
N LEU A 345 5.67 17.21 -10.05
CA LEU A 345 7.07 16.87 -10.35
C LEU A 345 7.25 15.35 -10.48
N MET A 346 6.65 14.57 -9.57
CA MET A 346 6.61 13.12 -9.70
C MET A 346 5.89 12.66 -10.97
N ALA A 347 4.76 13.29 -11.31
CA ALA A 347 4.04 12.97 -12.52
C ALA A 347 4.85 13.26 -13.80
N VAL A 348 5.68 14.31 -13.81
CA VAL A 348 6.61 14.63 -14.92
C VAL A 348 7.68 13.55 -15.05
N VAL A 349 8.28 13.10 -13.95
CA VAL A 349 9.33 12.06 -13.98
C VAL A 349 8.75 10.71 -14.41
N LEU A 350 7.56 10.37 -13.91
CA LEU A 350 6.90 9.11 -14.25
C LEU A 350 6.40 9.08 -15.70
N VAL A 351 5.99 10.22 -16.27
CA VAL A 351 5.52 10.34 -17.66
C VAL A 351 6.21 11.56 -18.32
N PRO A 352 7.45 11.40 -18.80
CA PRO A 352 8.24 12.51 -19.35
C PRO A 352 7.65 13.05 -20.65
N THR A 353 7.11 12.17 -21.49
CA THR A 353 6.46 12.49 -22.76
C THR A 353 5.21 11.64 -22.96
N ALA A 354 4.29 12.12 -23.81
CA ALA A 354 3.13 11.32 -24.20
C ALA A 354 3.60 10.11 -25.01
N ARG A 355 3.10 8.90 -24.67
CA ARG A 355 3.27 7.75 -25.57
C ARG A 355 2.48 8.03 -26.85
N ARG A 356 3.19 7.99 -27.98
CA ARG A 356 2.62 8.11 -29.33
C ARG A 356 1.78 6.89 -29.67
#